data_AF-A0A3Q3DF56-F1
#
_entry.id   AF-A0A3Q3DF56-F1
#
_cell.length_a   1.000
_cell.length_b   1.000
_cell.length_c   1.000
_cell.angle_alpha   90.00
_cell.angle_beta   90.00
_cell.angle_gamma   90.00
#
_symmetry.space_group_name_H-M   'P 1'
#
loop_
_entity.id
_entity.type
_entity.pdbx_description
1 polymer ?
#
loop_
_entity_poly.entity_id
_entity_poly.type
_entity_poly.pdbx_seq_one_letter_code
_entity_poly.pdbx_strand_id
1 'polypeptide(L)'
;MMGKMLKMQMLEDEDDLAYETEKKERTSSTADAQPAWMRTLHTTAGNWLQLMPQTVNPLKRTVENIKDPLFRFFEREVKMGGKMLQEVRQDLSDVVQVCQGKKKQTNDLRTLISDLVKGILPRSWCRYTVPVSMTVIQWVADFSERIKQLQQISQGAASGGAKELKVKHPH
;
A
#
# COMPACT_ATOMS: atom_id res chain seq x y z
N MET A 1 -23.77 -17.17 8.47
CA MET A 1 -23.27 -18.37 7.75
C MET A 1 -22.96 -17.98 6.31
N MET A 2 -22.15 -18.79 5.62
CA MET A 2 -21.53 -18.61 4.30
C MET A 2 -20.24 -17.80 4.25
N GLY A 3 -19.15 -18.45 4.65
CA GLY A 3 -17.81 -18.14 4.18
C GLY A 3 -17.70 -18.40 2.67
N LYS A 4 -17.23 -17.40 1.93
CA LYS A 4 -16.82 -17.57 0.54
C LYS A 4 -15.36 -18.00 0.55
N MET A 5 -15.14 -19.30 0.44
CA MET A 5 -13.82 -19.88 0.17
C MET A 5 -13.31 -19.33 -1.16
N LEU A 6 -12.14 -18.68 -1.15
CA LEU A 6 -11.39 -18.41 -2.37
C LEU A 6 -10.86 -19.74 -2.91
N LYS A 7 -11.21 -20.04 -4.16
CA LYS A 7 -10.80 -21.22 -4.90
C LYS A 7 -9.32 -21.06 -5.27
N MET A 8 -8.48 -21.87 -4.63
CA MET A 8 -7.06 -22.02 -4.96
C MET A 8 -6.97 -22.74 -6.31
N GLN A 9 -6.58 -22.02 -7.35
CA GLN A 9 -6.27 -22.61 -8.64
C GLN A 9 -4.75 -22.73 -8.71
N MET A 10 -4.28 -23.97 -8.50
CA MET A 10 -2.93 -24.41 -8.81
C MET A 10 -2.74 -24.29 -10.32
N LEU A 11 -1.76 -23.51 -10.76
CA LEU A 11 -1.18 -23.62 -12.09
C LEU A 11 0.25 -24.10 -11.86
N GLU A 12 0.39 -25.42 -11.89
CA GLU A 12 1.62 -26.09 -12.27
C GLU A 12 1.77 -25.95 -13.80
N ASP A 13 3.00 -26.09 -14.30
CA ASP A 13 3.48 -25.97 -15.68
C ASP A 13 3.85 -24.52 -16.09
N GLU A 14 5.01 -24.18 -16.65
CA GLU A 14 6.18 -24.93 -17.13
C GLU A 14 7.32 -23.90 -17.26
N ASP A 15 8.56 -24.35 -17.08
CA ASP A 15 9.79 -23.56 -17.22
C ASP A 15 10.06 -23.27 -18.71
N ASP A 16 10.06 -22.00 -19.13
CA ASP A 16 10.69 -21.63 -20.41
C ASP A 16 11.25 -20.20 -20.37
N LEU A 17 12.58 -20.14 -20.16
CA LEU A 17 13.41 -18.95 -20.23
C LEU A 17 13.82 -18.69 -21.68
N ALA A 18 13.31 -17.62 -22.29
CA ALA A 18 13.89 -17.08 -23.53
C ALA A 18 13.96 -15.55 -23.50
N TYR A 19 15.20 -15.07 -23.43
CA TYR A 19 15.58 -13.66 -23.51
C TYR A 19 15.82 -13.34 -24.97
N GLU A 20 14.98 -12.54 -25.65
CA GLU A 20 15.38 -11.89 -26.90
C GLU A 20 14.92 -10.44 -26.98
N THR A 21 15.91 -9.61 -27.33
CA THR A 21 15.82 -8.16 -27.54
C THR A 21 15.59 -7.93 -29.03
N GLU A 22 14.40 -7.49 -29.44
CA GLU A 22 14.25 -6.78 -30.72
C GLU A 22 13.18 -5.68 -30.64
N LYS A 23 13.62 -4.46 -30.97
CA LYS A 23 12.77 -3.28 -31.15
C LYS A 23 11.89 -3.47 -32.38
N LYS A 24 10.57 -3.50 -32.19
CA LYS A 24 9.62 -3.28 -33.28
C LYS A 24 8.54 -2.32 -32.82
N GLU A 25 8.55 -1.12 -33.40
CA GLU A 25 7.44 -0.17 -33.29
C GLU A 25 6.17 -0.83 -33.81
N ARG A 26 5.23 -1.11 -32.91
CA ARG A 26 3.89 -1.59 -33.23
C ARG A 26 2.88 -0.77 -32.44
N THR A 27 2.17 0.09 -33.15
CA THR A 27 0.86 0.63 -32.76
C THR A 27 -0.18 -0.48 -32.87
N SER A 28 -0.16 -1.40 -31.90
CA SER A 28 -1.22 -2.37 -31.65
C SER A 28 -1.46 -2.42 -30.14
N SER A 29 -2.71 -2.36 -29.70
CA SER A 29 -3.14 -2.38 -28.30
C SER A 29 -2.25 -3.29 -27.43
N THR A 30 -1.36 -2.66 -26.67
CA THR A 30 -0.27 -3.29 -25.90
C THR A 30 -0.73 -4.18 -24.75
N ALA A 31 -2.03 -4.24 -24.48
CA ALA A 31 -2.62 -4.98 -23.37
C ALA A 31 -2.47 -6.50 -23.51
N ASP A 32 -2.52 -7.06 -24.73
CA ASP A 32 -2.48 -8.51 -24.94
C ASP A 32 -1.06 -9.10 -25.04
N ALA A 33 -0.03 -8.26 -25.16
CA ALA A 33 1.36 -8.73 -25.24
C ALA A 33 2.00 -8.97 -23.85
N GLN A 34 1.32 -8.59 -22.76
CA GLN A 34 1.90 -8.68 -21.42
C GLN A 34 1.65 -10.06 -20.76
N PRO A 35 2.63 -10.60 -20.03
CA PRO A 35 2.45 -11.83 -19.26
C PRO A 35 1.26 -11.75 -18.30
N ALA A 36 0.57 -12.88 -18.06
CA ALA A 36 -0.62 -12.93 -17.22
C ALA A 36 -0.37 -12.42 -15.78
N TRP A 37 0.79 -12.74 -15.21
CA TRP A 37 1.18 -12.27 -13.88
C TRP A 37 1.30 -10.74 -13.82
N MET A 38 1.78 -10.10 -14.90
CA MET A 38 1.97 -8.65 -14.96
C MET A 38 0.63 -7.92 -15.06
N ARG A 39 -0.31 -8.47 -15.85
CA ARG A 39 -1.69 -7.95 -15.93
C ARG A 39 -2.42 -8.07 -14.58
N THR A 40 -2.24 -9.19 -13.90
CA THR A 40 -2.81 -9.43 -12.57
C THR A 40 -2.22 -8.48 -11.54
N LEU A 41 -0.88 -8.31 -11.53
CA LEU A 41 -0.19 -7.39 -10.63
C LEU A 41 -0.60 -5.94 -10.88
N HIS A 42 -0.69 -5.51 -12.15
CA HIS A 42 -1.15 -4.18 -12.53
C HIS A 42 -2.53 -3.86 -11.95
N THR A 43 -3.48 -4.78 -12.17
CA THR A 43 -4.85 -4.66 -11.66
C THR A 43 -4.87 -4.64 -10.13
N THR A 44 -4.13 -5.53 -9.49
CA THR A 44 -4.06 -5.66 -8.04
C THR A 44 -3.47 -4.42 -7.37
N ALA A 45 -2.33 -3.93 -7.86
CA ALA A 45 -1.69 -2.72 -7.37
C ALA A 45 -2.59 -1.47 -7.58
N GLY A 46 -3.27 -1.40 -8.73
CA GLY A 46 -4.27 -0.36 -9.00
C GLY A 46 -5.42 -0.38 -8.00
N ASN A 47 -5.98 -1.55 -7.71
CA ASN A 47 -7.05 -1.73 -6.73
C ASN A 47 -6.61 -1.35 -5.31
N TRP A 48 -5.41 -1.75 -4.89
CA TRP A 48 -4.85 -1.37 -3.60
C TRP A 48 -4.63 0.14 -3.46
N LEU A 49 -4.19 0.82 -4.52
CA LEU A 49 -4.10 2.28 -4.55
C LEU A 49 -5.45 2.99 -4.38
N GLN A 50 -6.54 2.40 -4.87
CA GLN A 50 -7.90 2.92 -4.70
C GLN A 50 -8.46 2.65 -3.31
N LEU A 51 -8.10 1.51 -2.70
CA LEU A 51 -8.53 1.15 -1.35
C LEU A 51 -7.90 2.08 -0.30
N MET A 52 -6.59 2.33 -0.43
CA MET A 52 -5.86 3.19 0.51
C MET A 52 -6.24 4.65 0.35
N PRO A 53 -6.39 5.42 1.45
CA PRO A 53 -6.54 6.87 1.37
C PRO A 53 -5.37 7.53 0.62
N GLN A 54 -5.62 8.68 -0.01
CA GLN A 54 -4.58 9.38 -0.79
C GLN A 54 -3.58 10.10 0.11
N THR A 55 -4.07 10.73 1.18
CA THR A 55 -3.29 11.54 2.11
C THR A 55 -3.85 11.44 3.52
N VAL A 56 -3.01 11.72 4.52
CA VAL A 56 -3.46 11.99 5.89
C VAL A 56 -3.12 13.43 6.20
N ASN A 57 -4.12 14.22 6.60
CA ASN A 57 -3.89 15.60 6.98
C ASN A 57 -3.06 15.66 8.25
N PRO A 58 -1.99 16.49 8.31
CA PRO A 58 -1.22 16.66 9.52
C PRO A 58 -2.05 17.38 10.59
N LEU A 59 -1.77 17.09 11.86
CA LEU A 59 -2.36 17.83 12.97
C LEU A 59 -1.81 19.26 12.99
N LYS A 60 -2.67 20.25 13.21
CA LYS A 60 -2.26 21.64 13.35
C LYS A 60 -1.77 21.89 14.77
N ARG A 61 -0.47 22.15 14.90
CA ARG A 61 0.16 22.53 16.17
C ARG A 61 -0.25 23.94 16.61
N THR A 62 -0.55 24.10 17.88
CA THR A 62 -0.73 25.39 18.57
C THR A 62 0.09 25.40 19.86
N VAL A 63 0.28 26.58 20.46
CA VAL A 63 1.01 26.73 21.72
C VAL A 63 0.34 25.96 22.87
N GLU A 64 -0.98 25.79 22.81
CA GLU A 64 -1.74 25.13 23.87
C GLU A 64 -1.81 23.61 23.68
N ASN A 65 -2.09 23.14 22.47
CA ASN A 65 -2.21 21.69 22.25
C ASN A 65 -0.86 20.97 22.34
N ILE A 66 0.26 21.64 22.05
CA ILE A 66 1.57 21.00 22.11
C ILE A 66 2.01 20.67 23.54
N LYS A 67 1.39 21.28 24.54
CA LYS A 67 1.61 20.94 25.95
C LYS A 67 0.96 19.61 26.34
N ASP A 68 -0.05 19.16 25.59
CA ASP A 68 -0.73 17.89 25.84
C ASP A 68 0.11 16.71 25.31
N PRO A 69 0.56 15.77 26.19
CA PRO A 69 1.32 14.61 25.76
C PRO A 69 0.55 13.70 24.79
N LEU A 70 -0.79 13.64 24.90
CA LEU A 70 -1.62 12.85 24.00
C LEU A 70 -1.67 13.47 22.60
N PHE A 71 -1.75 14.80 22.51
CA PHE A 71 -1.61 15.51 21.23
C PHE A 71 -0.26 15.23 20.59
N ARG A 72 0.84 15.33 21.36
CA ARG A 72 2.19 15.03 20.85
C ARG A 72 2.35 13.60 20.34
N PHE A 73 1.70 12.65 21.01
CA PHE A 73 1.65 11.27 20.57
C PHE A 73 0.96 11.16 19.20
N PHE A 74 -0.28 11.64 19.09
CA PHE A 74 -1.04 11.54 17.83
C PHE A 74 -0.44 12.37 16.69
N GLU A 75 0.16 13.53 16.98
CA GLU A 75 0.89 14.33 15.99
C GLU A 75 2.02 13.51 15.35
N ARG A 76 2.78 12.77 16.17
CA ARG A 76 3.83 11.88 15.70
C ARG A 76 3.27 10.69 14.94
N GLU A 77 2.25 10.01 15.46
CA GLU A 77 1.64 8.85 14.79
C GLU A 77 1.08 9.23 13.41
N VAL A 78 0.36 10.35 13.32
CA VAL A 78 -0.19 10.86 12.05
C VAL A 78 0.93 11.22 11.07
N LYS A 79 2.01 11.82 11.54
CA LYS A 79 3.19 12.11 10.71
C LYS A 79 3.85 10.82 10.18
N MET A 80 4.05 9.82 11.04
CA MET A 80 4.67 8.55 10.66
C MET A 80 3.79 7.77 9.68
N GLY A 81 2.49 7.65 9.98
CA GLY A 81 1.52 7.00 9.10
C GLY A 81 1.38 7.72 7.76
N GLY A 82 1.38 9.05 7.75
CA GLY A 82 1.37 9.84 6.51
C GLY A 82 2.60 9.61 5.63
N LYS A 83 3.81 9.59 6.24
CA LYS A 83 5.05 9.28 5.50
C LYS A 83 5.02 7.87 4.93
N MET A 84 4.64 6.90 5.74
CA MET A 84 4.56 5.50 5.33
C MET A 84 3.54 5.29 4.21
N LEU A 85 2.39 5.96 4.28
CA LEU A 85 1.39 5.95 3.22
C LEU A 85 1.96 6.47 1.90
N GLN A 86 2.68 7.59 1.93
CA GLN A 86 3.29 8.15 0.73
C GLN A 86 4.30 7.19 0.10
N GLU A 87 5.14 6.55 0.90
CA GLU A 87 6.12 5.57 0.42
C GLU A 87 5.43 4.36 -0.23
N VAL A 88 4.44 3.75 0.45
CA VAL A 88 3.70 2.59 -0.07
C VAL A 88 2.92 2.93 -1.34
N ARG A 89 2.29 4.11 -1.40
CA ARG A 89 1.59 4.57 -2.61
C ARG A 89 2.56 4.83 -3.75
N GLN A 90 3.74 5.37 -3.47
CA GLN A 90 4.77 5.58 -4.49
C GLN A 90 5.28 4.25 -5.04
N ASP A 91 5.56 3.29 -4.17
CA ASP A 91 5.95 1.92 -4.53
C ASP A 91 4.91 1.27 -5.45
N LEU A 92 3.62 1.33 -5.08
CA LEU A 92 2.54 0.79 -5.89
C LEU A 92 2.36 1.54 -7.23
N SER A 93 2.51 2.86 -7.23
CA SER A 93 2.48 3.67 -8.46
C SER A 93 3.61 3.30 -9.41
N ASP A 94 4.81 3.07 -8.87
CA ASP A 94 5.97 2.64 -9.64
C ASP A 94 5.78 1.23 -10.22
N VAL A 95 5.22 0.31 -9.43
CA VAL A 95 4.83 -1.03 -9.91
C VAL A 95 3.82 -0.93 -11.06
N VAL A 96 2.81 -0.07 -10.95
CA VAL A 96 1.83 0.17 -12.02
C VAL A 96 2.52 0.72 -13.28
N GLN A 97 3.44 1.68 -13.14
CA GLN A 97 4.19 2.23 -14.27
C GLN A 97 5.12 1.21 -14.92
N VAL A 98 5.75 0.33 -14.13
CA VAL A 98 6.54 -0.79 -14.64
C VAL A 98 5.66 -1.74 -15.44
N CYS A 99 4.50 -2.13 -14.91
CA CYS A 99 3.59 -3.02 -15.62
C CYS A 99 3.08 -2.38 -16.92
N GLN A 100 3.00 -1.04 -17.01
CA GLN A 100 2.62 -0.33 -18.24
C GLN A 100 3.79 -0.12 -19.21
N GLY A 101 5.01 -0.56 -18.88
CA GLY A 101 6.22 -0.29 -19.67
C GLY A 101 6.68 1.17 -19.65
N LYS A 102 6.13 1.99 -18.75
CA LYS A 102 6.43 3.43 -18.63
C LYS A 102 7.62 3.72 -17.72
N LYS A 103 8.02 2.75 -16.88
CA LYS A 103 9.15 2.87 -15.95
C LYS A 103 10.03 1.63 -16.05
N LYS A 104 11.35 1.84 -16.08
CA LYS A 104 12.33 0.75 -16.03
C LYS A 104 12.39 0.17 -14.61
N GLN A 105 12.57 -1.14 -14.51
CA GLN A 105 12.73 -1.81 -13.22
C GLN A 105 14.11 -1.53 -12.62
N THR A 106 14.12 -0.98 -11.40
CA THR A 106 15.31 -0.90 -10.53
C THR A 106 15.45 -2.20 -9.73
N ASN A 107 16.60 -2.40 -9.06
CA ASN A 107 16.80 -3.57 -8.19
C ASN A 107 15.73 -3.66 -7.08
N ASP A 108 15.40 -2.52 -6.49
CA ASP A 108 14.38 -2.43 -5.43
C ASP A 108 13.00 -2.78 -5.96
N LEU A 109 12.64 -2.27 -7.15
CA LEU A 109 11.36 -2.59 -7.79
C LEU A 109 11.26 -4.06 -8.19
N ARG A 110 12.36 -4.70 -8.64
CA ARG A 110 12.36 -6.15 -8.91
C ARG A 110 12.05 -6.97 -7.68
N THR A 111 12.66 -6.61 -6.54
CA THR A 111 12.43 -7.29 -5.26
C THR A 111 10.98 -7.10 -4.81
N LEU A 112 10.49 -5.85 -4.84
CA LEU A 112 9.11 -5.53 -4.52
C LEU A 112 8.13 -6.32 -5.38
N ILE A 113 8.31 -6.31 -6.71
CA ILE A 113 7.45 -7.04 -7.65
C ILE A 113 7.45 -8.54 -7.34
N SER A 114 8.62 -9.14 -7.10
CA SER A 114 8.72 -10.56 -6.72
C SER A 114 7.90 -10.87 -5.47
N ASP A 115 8.00 -10.05 -4.43
CA ASP A 115 7.26 -10.26 -3.18
C ASP A 115 5.74 -10.12 -3.42
N LEU A 116 5.31 -9.08 -4.15
CA LEU A 116 3.90 -8.83 -4.44
C LEU A 116 3.27 -9.94 -5.28
N VAL A 117 3.97 -10.44 -6.31
CA VAL A 117 3.48 -11.55 -7.14
C VAL A 117 3.32 -12.83 -6.31
N LYS A 118 4.20 -13.06 -5.33
CA LYS A 118 4.14 -14.21 -4.42
C LYS A 118 3.13 -14.03 -3.27
N GLY A 119 2.47 -12.88 -3.17
CA GLY A 119 1.57 -12.56 -2.06
C GLY A 119 2.28 -12.32 -0.72
N ILE A 120 3.60 -12.12 -0.74
CA ILE A 120 4.45 -11.91 0.43
C ILE A 120 4.48 -10.41 0.77
N LEU A 121 4.38 -10.07 2.06
CA LEU A 121 4.51 -8.71 2.53
C LEU A 121 5.96 -8.21 2.37
N PRO A 122 6.22 -7.14 1.60
CA PRO A 122 7.56 -6.61 1.43
C PRO A 122 8.16 -6.12 2.75
N ARG A 123 9.42 -6.49 3.03
CA ARG A 123 10.10 -6.09 4.28
C ARG A 123 10.19 -4.58 4.46
N SER A 124 10.30 -3.82 3.38
CA SER A 124 10.33 -2.35 3.41
C SER A 124 9.06 -1.72 3.99
N TRP A 125 7.94 -2.43 3.95
CA TRP A 125 6.65 -1.99 4.49
C TRP A 125 6.44 -2.41 5.95
N CYS A 126 7.25 -3.31 6.49
CA CYS A 126 7.14 -3.77 7.88
C CYS A 126 7.75 -2.77 8.88
N ARG A 127 7.11 -1.60 9.05
CA ARG A 127 7.58 -0.54 9.97
C ARG A 127 6.95 -0.56 11.36
N TYR A 128 6.04 -1.48 11.58
CA TYR A 128 5.39 -1.76 12.85
C TYR A 128 5.22 -3.28 13.00
N THR A 129 4.87 -3.73 14.20
CA THR A 129 4.68 -5.16 14.48
C THR A 129 3.53 -5.72 13.63
N VAL A 130 3.85 -6.72 12.82
CA VAL A 130 2.91 -7.46 11.98
C VAL A 130 3.00 -8.96 12.32
N PRO A 131 1.89 -9.71 12.25
CA PRO A 131 1.93 -11.17 12.40
C PRO A 131 2.84 -11.81 11.33
N VAL A 132 3.61 -12.82 11.72
CA VAL A 132 4.59 -13.48 10.82
C VAL A 132 3.91 -14.11 9.60
N SER A 133 2.68 -14.59 9.74
CA SER A 133 1.89 -15.20 8.66
C SER A 133 1.06 -14.20 7.86
N MET A 134 1.21 -12.88 8.10
CA MET A 134 0.39 -11.87 7.43
C MET A 134 0.79 -11.77 5.96
N THR A 135 -0.18 -12.06 5.08
CA THR A 135 -0.02 -11.87 3.64
C THR A 135 -0.10 -10.39 3.26
N VAL A 136 0.42 -10.02 2.09
CA VAL A 136 0.37 -8.63 1.62
C VAL A 136 -1.07 -8.12 1.45
N ILE A 137 -2.00 -8.97 1.01
CA ILE A 137 -3.41 -8.56 0.83
C ILE A 137 -4.08 -8.25 2.19
N GLN A 138 -3.81 -9.06 3.21
CA GLN A 138 -4.29 -8.81 4.57
C GLN A 138 -3.67 -7.53 5.13
N TRP A 139 -2.37 -7.36 4.93
CA TRP A 139 -1.66 -6.18 5.38
C TRP A 139 -2.18 -4.90 4.72
N VAL A 140 -2.43 -4.90 3.41
CA VAL A 140 -2.99 -3.74 2.69
C VAL A 140 -4.36 -3.35 3.24
N ALA A 141 -5.22 -4.33 3.54
CA ALA A 141 -6.53 -4.06 4.14
C ALA A 141 -6.40 -3.46 5.55
N ASP A 142 -5.58 -4.05 6.42
CA ASP A 142 -5.32 -3.56 7.78
C ASP A 142 -4.68 -2.16 7.76
N PHE A 143 -3.64 -1.97 6.95
CA PHE A 143 -2.96 -0.70 6.79
C PHE A 143 -3.92 0.39 6.30
N SER A 144 -4.79 0.09 5.34
CA SER A 144 -5.80 1.03 4.88
C SER A 144 -6.73 1.49 6.01
N GLU A 145 -7.16 0.58 6.89
CA GLU A 145 -8.00 0.94 8.05
C GLU A 145 -7.24 1.76 9.08
N ARG A 146 -5.96 1.44 9.35
CA ARG A 146 -5.10 2.26 10.21
C ARG A 146 -4.96 3.68 9.68
N ILE A 147 -4.77 3.85 8.37
CA ILE A 147 -4.67 5.18 7.76
C ILE A 147 -6.00 5.94 7.88
N LYS A 148 -7.15 5.28 7.67
CA LYS A 148 -8.47 5.89 7.90
C LYS A 148 -8.65 6.33 9.36
N GLN A 149 -8.20 5.53 10.32
CA GLN A 149 -8.21 5.91 11.73
C GLN A 149 -7.39 7.17 11.99
N LEU A 150 -6.18 7.27 11.43
CA LEU A 150 -5.34 8.47 11.54
C LEU A 150 -6.01 9.71 10.92
N GLN A 151 -6.72 9.54 9.79
CA GLN A 151 -7.51 10.62 9.20
C GLN A 151 -8.63 11.09 10.15
N GLN A 152 -9.36 10.16 10.75
CA GLN A 152 -10.42 10.48 11.71
C GLN A 152 -9.87 11.18 12.96
N ILE A 153 -8.68 10.79 13.44
CA ILE A 153 -7.99 11.46 14.56
C ILE A 153 -7.63 12.89 14.17
N SER A 154 -7.01 13.07 13.00
CA SER A 154 -6.63 14.39 12.48
C SER A 154 -7.84 15.32 12.30
N GLN A 155 -8.93 14.82 11.73
CA GLN A 155 -10.18 15.57 11.57
C GLN A 155 -10.80 15.95 12.92
N GLY A 156 -10.88 15.01 13.87
CA GLY A 156 -11.42 15.27 15.20
C GLY A 156 -10.62 16.32 15.99
N ALA A 157 -9.28 16.25 15.90
CA ALA A 157 -8.40 17.25 16.51
C ALA A 157 -8.59 18.65 15.89
N ALA A 158 -8.91 18.73 14.60
CA ALA A 158 -9.18 19.99 13.91
C ALA A 158 -10.55 20.59 14.28
N SER A 159 -11.57 19.77 14.56
CA SER A 159 -12.94 20.24 14.85
C SER A 159 -13.20 20.51 16.34
N GLY A 160 -12.71 19.68 17.25
CA GLY A 160 -13.00 19.77 18.70
C GLY A 160 -11.76 19.95 19.59
N GLY A 161 -10.58 20.14 18.99
CA GLY A 161 -9.33 20.32 19.71
C GLY A 161 -8.86 19.05 20.45
N ALA A 162 -7.92 19.20 21.39
CA ALA A 162 -7.29 18.08 22.08
C ALA A 162 -8.28 17.21 22.91
N LYS A 163 -9.47 17.72 23.23
CA LYS A 163 -10.50 16.99 23.99
C LYS A 163 -11.04 15.77 23.22
N GLU A 164 -11.13 15.87 21.90
CA GLU A 164 -11.58 14.78 21.01
C GLU A 164 -10.57 13.61 20.92
N LEU A 165 -9.30 13.86 21.27
CA LEU A 165 -8.26 12.82 21.26
C LEU A 165 -8.42 11.83 22.40
N LYS A 166 -9.08 12.23 23.50
CA LYS A 166 -9.29 11.39 24.69
C LYS A 166 -10.37 10.32 24.49
N VAL A 167 -11.30 10.53 23.56
CA VAL A 167 -12.43 9.62 23.30
C VAL A 167 -12.03 8.49 22.35
N LYS A 168 -10.95 8.65 21.59
CA LYS A 168 -10.53 7.73 20.51
C LYS A 168 -9.46 6.71 20.92
N HIS A 169 -9.15 6.59 22.21
CA HIS A 169 -8.32 5.50 22.73
C HIS A 169 -9.23 4.33 23.10
N PRO A 170 -9.30 3.24 22.34
CA PRO A 170 -9.96 2.03 22.81
C PRO A 170 -9.09 1.42 23.92
N HIS A 171 -9.74 0.90 24.95
CA HIS A 171 -9.13 -0.01 25.92
C HIS A 171 -8.65 -1.30 25.25
#